data_AF-A0A4P9CCX7-F1
#
_entry.id   AF-A0A4P9CCX7-F1
#
_cell.length_a   1.000
_cell.length_b   1.000
_cell.length_c   1.000
_cell.angle_alpha   90.00
_cell.angle_beta   90.00
_cell.angle_gamma   90.00
#
_symmetry.space_group_name_H-M   'P 1'
#
loop_
_entity.id
_entity.type
_entity.pdbx_description
1 polymer ?
#
loop_
_entity_poly.entity_id
_entity_poly.type
_entity_poly.pdbx_seq_one_letter_code
_entity_poly.pdbx_strand_id
1 'polypeptide(L)'
;MYQVISRCPVCGGRLKAVKLQCENCDTAIENDFCLSKFDYLSAEDLFFAETFLVCRGNIKEVEKRLKISYPTVRSRLDGIIEKLGGKPESPPPVSKARKKEILDALENGEITPEEALEQMKETE
;
A
#
# COMPACT_ATOMS: atom_id res chain seq x y z
N MET A 1 19.24 -16.56 4.10
CA MET A 1 19.02 -15.44 5.05
C MET A 1 17.55 -15.44 5.43
N TYR A 2 17.21 -15.31 6.70
CA TYR A 2 15.80 -15.27 7.16
C TYR A 2 15.36 -13.82 7.35
N GLN A 3 14.07 -13.55 7.18
CA GLN A 3 13.48 -12.25 7.52
C GLN A 3 13.63 -11.98 9.02
N VAL A 4 13.88 -10.72 9.39
CA VAL A 4 13.99 -10.34 10.80
C VAL A 4 12.63 -10.50 11.49
N ILE A 5 12.63 -11.04 12.70
CA ILE A 5 11.42 -11.11 13.51
C ILE A 5 11.21 -9.72 14.11
N SER A 6 10.25 -8.96 13.59
CA SER A 6 9.97 -7.59 14.01
C SER A 6 8.92 -7.48 15.13
N ARG A 7 8.22 -8.59 15.44
CA ARG A 7 7.20 -8.66 16.49
C ARG A 7 7.49 -9.79 17.48
N CYS A 8 7.27 -9.51 18.76
CA CYS A 8 7.41 -10.48 19.82
C CYS A 8 6.34 -11.58 19.66
N PRO A 9 6.72 -12.87 19.53
CA PRO A 9 5.76 -13.95 19.38
C PRO A 9 4.94 -14.22 20.66
N VAL A 10 5.32 -13.63 21.79
CA VAL A 10 4.63 -13.79 23.07
C VAL A 10 3.56 -12.73 23.28
N CYS A 11 3.86 -11.46 23.00
CA CYS A 11 2.96 -10.33 23.30
C CYS A 11 2.54 -9.49 22.08
N GLY A 12 3.08 -9.76 20.89
CA GLY A 12 2.79 -9.00 19.66
C GLY A 12 3.41 -7.61 19.59
N GLY A 13 4.11 -7.16 20.64
CA GLY A 13 4.84 -5.89 20.68
C GLY A 13 6.00 -5.83 19.69
N ARG A 14 6.46 -4.61 19.37
CA ARG A 14 7.59 -4.40 18.45
C ARG A 14 8.90 -4.83 19.10
N LEU A 15 9.73 -5.54 18.35
CA LEU A 15 11.09 -5.86 18.75
C LEU A 15 12.06 -4.77 18.28
N LYS A 16 13.14 -4.57 19.04
CA LYS A 16 14.29 -3.75 18.65
C LYS A 16 15.47 -4.66 18.33
N ALA A 17 16.29 -4.26 17.38
CA ALA A 17 17.57 -4.93 17.16
C ALA A 17 18.55 -4.47 18.24
N VAL A 18 19.25 -5.40 18.88
CA VAL A 18 20.17 -5.11 20.00
C VAL A 18 21.64 -5.33 19.66
N LYS A 19 21.92 -6.04 18.56
CA LYS A 19 23.27 -6.45 18.15
C LYS A 19 23.37 -6.53 16.63
N LEU A 20 24.44 -5.94 16.08
CA LEU A 20 24.81 -6.02 14.67
C LEU A 20 26.23 -6.58 14.56
N GLN A 21 26.47 -7.35 13.49
CA GLN A 21 27.77 -7.94 13.18
C GLN A 21 28.23 -7.44 11.81
N CYS A 22 29.42 -6.87 11.73
CA CYS A 22 30.02 -6.48 10.46
C CYS A 22 30.54 -7.71 9.71
N GLU A 23 30.04 -7.96 8.49
CA GLU A 23 30.46 -9.11 7.67
C GLU A 23 31.91 -9.01 7.15
N ASN A 24 32.54 -7.83 7.21
CA ASN A 24 33.89 -7.62 6.68
C ASN A 24 35.02 -7.73 7.73
N CYS A 25 34.75 -7.33 8.98
CA CYS A 25 35.78 -7.26 10.03
C CYS A 25 35.35 -7.82 11.39
N ASP A 26 34.21 -8.50 11.43
CA ASP A 26 33.66 -9.16 12.62
C ASP A 26 33.44 -8.27 13.86
N THR A 27 33.41 -6.95 13.67
CA THR A 27 33.06 -6.03 14.75
C THR A 27 31.59 -6.23 15.14
N ALA A 28 31.37 -6.52 16.42
CA ALA A 28 30.05 -6.57 17.03
C ALA A 28 29.71 -5.19 17.64
N ILE A 29 28.55 -4.65 17.28
CA ILE A 29 28.03 -3.39 17.81
C ILE A 29 26.74 -3.69 18.57
N GLU A 30 26.71 -3.41 19.87
CA GLU A 30 25.55 -3.62 20.75
C GLU A 30 24.96 -2.29 21.18
N ASN A 31 23.69 -2.06 20.82
CA ASN A 31 22.95 -0.83 21.14
C ASN A 31 21.46 -1.03 20.86
N ASP A 32 20.62 -0.06 21.22
CA ASP A 32 19.21 -0.02 20.86
C ASP A 32 19.03 0.51 19.44
N PHE A 33 18.86 -0.41 18.48
CA PHE A 33 18.61 -0.09 17.08
C PHE A 33 17.12 -0.19 16.74
N CYS A 34 16.62 0.81 16.02
CA CYS A 34 15.28 0.79 15.46
C CYS A 34 15.26 -0.02 14.16
N LEU A 35 14.30 -0.96 14.05
CA LEU A 35 13.93 -1.53 12.76
C LEU A 35 13.24 -0.46 11.91
N SER A 36 13.43 -0.54 10.60
CA SER A 36 12.77 0.33 9.64
C SER A 36 11.26 0.11 9.65
N LYS A 37 10.49 1.06 9.11
CA LYS A 37 9.04 0.90 8.98
C LYS A 37 8.65 -0.29 8.08
N PHE A 38 9.52 -0.65 7.13
CA PHE A 38 9.31 -1.75 6.20
C PHE A 38 9.41 -3.12 6.89
N ASP A 39 10.19 -3.24 7.96
CA ASP A 39 10.33 -4.49 8.73
C ASP A 39 9.02 -4.91 9.42
N TYR A 40 8.04 -3.99 9.52
CA TYR A 40 6.72 -4.24 10.10
C TYR A 40 5.63 -4.50 9.06
N LEU A 41 5.96 -4.41 7.76
CA LEU A 41 5.04 -4.78 6.69
C LEU A 41 4.90 -6.30 6.60
N SER A 42 3.75 -6.77 6.14
CA SER A 42 3.59 -8.20 5.83
C SER A 42 4.44 -8.59 4.62
N ALA A 43 4.69 -9.88 4.44
CA ALA A 43 5.39 -10.38 3.25
C ALA A 43 4.65 -9.98 1.94
N GLU A 44 3.32 -9.95 1.96
CA GLU A 44 2.51 -9.52 0.80
C GLU A 44 2.65 -8.02 0.53
N ASP A 45 2.65 -7.18 1.58
CA ASP A 45 2.85 -5.74 1.45
C ASP A 45 4.25 -5.42 0.91
N LEU A 46 5.29 -6.11 1.40
CA LEU A 46 6.66 -5.96 0.92
C LEU A 46 6.79 -6.36 -0.54
N PHE A 47 6.21 -7.50 -0.92
CA PHE A 47 6.20 -7.96 -2.31
C PHE A 47 5.48 -6.98 -3.24
N PHE A 48 4.36 -6.41 -2.81
CA PHE A 48 3.67 -5.38 -3.57
C PHE A 48 4.52 -4.12 -3.70
N ALA A 49 5.13 -3.64 -2.61
CA ALA A 49 5.97 -2.44 -2.62
C ALA A 49 7.19 -2.61 -3.55
N GLU A 50 7.86 -3.76 -3.49
CA GLU A 50 8.96 -4.12 -4.40
C GLU A 50 8.47 -4.12 -5.86
N THR A 51 7.34 -4.77 -6.13
CA THR A 51 6.77 -4.82 -7.48
C THR A 51 6.44 -3.43 -8.00
N PHE A 52 5.84 -2.58 -7.17
CA PHE A 52 5.52 -1.20 -7.52
C PHE A 52 6.78 -0.39 -7.89
N LEU A 53 7.86 -0.53 -7.10
CA LEU A 53 9.14 0.11 -7.38
C LEU A 53 9.80 -0.41 -8.66
N VAL A 54 9.77 -1.73 -8.90
CA VAL A 54 10.29 -2.33 -10.14
C VAL A 54 9.53 -1.84 -11.37
N CYS A 55 8.21 -1.63 -11.25
CA CYS A 55 7.37 -0.99 -12.26
C CYS A 55 7.50 0.54 -12.28
N ARG A 56 8.46 1.14 -11.55
CA ARG A 56 8.69 2.59 -11.47
C ARG A 56 7.45 3.40 -11.10
N GLY A 57 6.56 2.81 -10.30
CA GLY A 57 5.28 3.39 -9.92
C GLY A 57 4.21 3.42 -11.02
N ASN A 58 4.43 2.76 -12.16
CA ASN A 58 3.44 2.67 -13.23
C ASN A 58 2.33 1.68 -12.86
N ILE A 59 1.18 2.21 -12.44
CA ILE A 59 0.04 1.40 -12.00
C ILE A 59 -0.41 0.40 -13.07
N LYS A 60 -0.40 0.77 -14.36
CA LYS A 60 -0.81 -0.14 -15.45
C LYS A 60 0.13 -1.33 -15.60
N GLU A 61 1.42 -1.13 -15.36
CA GLU A 61 2.39 -2.23 -15.38
C GLU A 61 2.22 -3.14 -14.16
N VAL A 62 1.92 -2.54 -12.99
CA VAL A 62 1.63 -3.30 -11.77
C VAL A 62 0.37 -4.15 -11.94
N GLU A 63 -0.71 -3.59 -12.50
CA GLU A 63 -1.95 -4.32 -12.84
C GLU A 63 -1.63 -5.53 -13.71
N LYS A 64 -0.87 -5.34 -14.80
CA LYS A 64 -0.51 -6.40 -15.73
C LYS A 64 0.35 -7.48 -15.05
N ARG A 65 1.30 -7.07 -14.20
CA ARG A 65 2.24 -7.97 -13.54
C ARG A 65 1.60 -8.79 -12.43
N LEU A 66 0.74 -8.16 -11.64
CA LEU A 66 0.04 -8.79 -10.51
C LEU A 66 -1.32 -9.40 -10.92
N LYS A 67 -1.80 -9.15 -12.14
CA LYS A 67 -3.10 -9.59 -12.67
C LYS A 67 -4.27 -9.17 -11.77
N ILE A 68 -4.23 -7.92 -11.31
CA ILE A 68 -5.27 -7.31 -10.48
C ILE A 68 -5.77 -6.02 -11.14
N SER A 69 -6.98 -5.61 -10.77
CA SER A 69 -7.60 -4.40 -11.30
C SER A 69 -6.97 -3.12 -10.74
N TYR A 70 -7.07 -2.02 -11.49
CA TYR A 70 -6.62 -0.69 -11.09
C TYR A 70 -7.08 -0.29 -9.68
N PRO A 71 -8.36 -0.46 -9.31
CA PRO A 71 -8.82 -0.14 -7.96
C PRO A 71 -8.10 -0.96 -6.89
N THR A 72 -7.78 -2.22 -7.18
CA THR A 72 -7.05 -3.10 -6.25
C THR A 72 -5.61 -2.63 -6.08
N VAL A 73 -4.92 -2.22 -7.16
CA VAL A 73 -3.56 -1.68 -7.06
C VAL A 73 -3.55 -0.42 -6.19
N ARG A 74 -4.48 0.50 -6.42
CA ARG A 74 -4.58 1.73 -5.62
C ARG A 74 -4.86 1.44 -4.15
N SER A 75 -5.92 0.67 -3.85
CA SER A 75 -6.28 0.34 -2.47
C SER A 75 -5.13 -0.32 -1.72
N ARG A 76 -4.36 -1.22 -2.37
CA ARG A 76 -3.16 -1.81 -1.78
C ARG A 76 -2.05 -0.77 -1.55
N LEU A 77 -1.79 0.10 -2.52
CA LEU A 77 -0.80 1.16 -2.40
C LEU A 77 -1.12 2.10 -1.24
N ASP A 78 -2.38 2.54 -1.15
CA ASP A 78 -2.85 3.45 -0.10
C ASP A 78 -2.69 2.79 1.29
N GLY A 79 -3.09 1.52 1.42
CA GLY A 79 -2.92 0.77 2.67
C GLY A 79 -1.44 0.60 3.09
N ILE A 80 -0.52 0.47 2.13
CA ILE A 80 0.92 0.42 2.42
C ILE A 80 1.45 1.81 2.83
N ILE A 81 1.01 2.88 2.15
CA ILE A 81 1.38 4.26 2.51
C ILE A 81 0.96 4.56 3.96
N GLU A 82 -0.25 4.17 4.35
CA GLU A 82 -0.73 4.30 5.73
C GLU A 82 0.12 3.53 6.74
N LYS A 83 0.45 2.26 6.45
CA LYS A 83 1.33 1.44 7.31
C LYS A 83 2.73 2.04 7.46
N LEU A 84 3.23 2.73 6.43
CA LEU A 84 4.50 3.48 6.46
C LEU A 84 4.38 4.86 7.16
N GLY A 85 3.19 5.21 7.66
CA GLY A 85 2.91 6.46 8.35
C GLY A 85 2.83 7.67 7.43
N GLY A 86 2.62 7.45 6.13
CA GLY A 86 2.18 8.48 5.20
C GLY A 86 0.69 8.75 5.39
N LYS A 87 0.25 9.91 4.92
CA LYS A 87 -1.17 10.12 4.62
C LYS A 87 -1.32 9.80 3.14
N PRO A 88 -2.20 8.87 2.73
CA PRO A 88 -2.54 8.79 1.32
C PRO A 88 -3.01 10.18 0.88
N GLU A 89 -2.46 10.70 -0.21
CA GLU A 89 -3.07 11.89 -0.82
C GLU A 89 -4.53 11.54 -1.08
N SER A 90 -5.46 12.43 -0.68
CA SER A 90 -6.89 12.26 -0.94
C SER A 90 -7.07 11.77 -2.36
N PRO A 91 -7.99 10.80 -2.62
CA PRO A 91 -8.11 10.20 -3.93
C PRO A 91 -8.20 11.30 -4.99
N PRO A 92 -7.34 11.30 -6.03
CA PRO A 92 -7.44 12.30 -7.07
C PRO A 92 -8.84 12.23 -7.68
N PRO A 93 -9.41 13.37 -8.09
CA PRO A 93 -10.80 13.48 -8.47
C PRO A 93 -11.16 12.41 -9.50
N VAL A 94 -12.35 11.84 -9.35
CA VAL A 94 -12.99 10.84 -10.21
C VAL A 94 -12.42 10.91 -11.63
N SER A 95 -11.77 9.84 -12.09
CA SER A 95 -11.28 9.79 -13.48
C SER A 95 -12.44 10.13 -14.43
N LYS A 96 -12.19 10.89 -15.49
CA LYS A 96 -13.24 11.25 -16.48
C LYS A 96 -14.04 10.03 -16.95
N ALA A 97 -13.42 8.85 -16.96
CA ALA A 97 -14.06 7.57 -17.28
C ALA A 97 -15.17 7.21 -16.27
N ARG A 98 -14.90 7.28 -14.97
CA ARG A 98 -15.87 6.91 -13.92
C ARG A 98 -16.99 7.95 -13.79
N LYS A 99 -16.71 9.24 -14.01
CA LYS A 99 -17.75 10.29 -14.15
C LYS A 99 -18.67 10.02 -15.33
N LYS A 100 -18.10 9.54 -16.44
CA LYS A 100 -18.86 9.21 -17.64
C LYS A 100 -19.74 7.98 -17.42
N GLU A 101 -19.23 6.95 -16.75
CA GLU A 101 -20.03 5.76 -16.39
C GLU A 101 -21.24 6.10 -15.50
N ILE A 102 -21.06 6.99 -14.51
CA ILE A 102 -22.17 7.45 -13.65
C ILE A 102 -23.20 8.26 -14.47
N LEU A 103 -22.74 9.11 -15.41
CA LEU A 103 -23.63 9.87 -16.29
C LEU A 103 -24.38 8.96 -17.28
N ASP A 104 -23.71 7.98 -17.87
CA ASP A 104 -24.30 7.01 -18.80
C ASP A 104 -25.36 6.14 -18.08
N ALA A 105 -25.07 5.70 -16.84
CA ALA A 105 -26.03 4.94 -16.02
C ALA A 105 -27.26 5.77 -15.60
N LEU A 106 -27.08 7.06 -15.34
CA LEU A 106 -28.18 8.00 -15.07
C LEU A 106 -29.04 8.23 -16.32
N GLU A 107 -28.41 8.39 -17.49
CA GLU A 107 -29.10 8.60 -18.77
C GLU A 107 -29.90 7.35 -19.20
N ASN A 108 -29.39 6.16 -18.89
CA ASN A 108 -30.07 4.89 -19.14
C ASN A 108 -31.14 4.55 -18.08
N GLY A 109 -31.26 5.32 -17.00
CA GLY A 109 -32.22 5.09 -15.92
C GLY A 109 -31.88 3.88 -15.03
N GLU A 110 -30.61 3.44 -15.03
CA GLU A 110 -30.11 2.34 -14.19
C GLU A 110 -29.89 2.78 -12.74
N ILE A 111 -29.69 4.08 -12.53
CA ILE A 111 -29.56 4.72 -11.23
C ILE A 111 -30.43 5.98 -11.17
N THR A 112 -30.86 6.33 -9.96
CA THR A 112 -31.60 7.56 -9.67
C THR A 112 -30.67 8.77 -9.59
N PRO A 113 -31.20 10.00 -9.75
CA PRO A 113 -30.43 11.23 -9.54
C PRO A 113 -29.79 11.32 -8.14
N GLU A 114 -30.45 10.74 -7.14
CA GLU A 114 -30.00 10.70 -5.76
C GLU A 114 -28.81 9.74 -5.59
N GLU A 115 -28.89 8.54 -6.15
CA GLU A 115 -27.79 7.56 -6.20
C GLU A 115 -26.59 8.07 -7.00
N ALA A 116 -26.83 8.78 -8.11
CA ALA A 116 -25.77 9.40 -8.89
C ALA A 116 -25.04 10.48 -8.09
N LEU A 117 -25.78 11.30 -7.33
CA LEU A 117 -25.21 12.32 -6.44
C LEU A 117 -24.41 11.69 -5.29
N GLU A 118 -24.88 10.57 -4.74
CA GLU A 118 -24.18 9.86 -3.66
C GLU A 118 -22.88 9.21 -4.17
N GLN A 119 -22.91 8.56 -5.33
CA GLN A 119 -21.72 8.01 -5.99
C GLN A 119 -20.73 9.09 -6.44
N MET A 120 -21.20 10.30 -6.74
CA MET A 120 -20.35 11.46 -7.01
C MET A 120 -19.74 12.07 -5.74
N LYS A 121 -20.45 12.02 -4.60
CA LYS A 121 -20.02 12.55 -3.29
C LYS A 121 -19.10 11.63 -2.51
N GLU A 122 -19.24 10.31 -2.68
CA GLU A 122 -18.34 9.31 -2.08
C GLU A 122 -16.92 9.32 -2.70
N THR A 123 -16.63 10.31 -3.56
CA THR A 123 -15.35 10.53 -4.22
C THR A 123 -14.82 11.97 -4.03
N GLU A 124 -15.21 12.66 -2.96
CA GLU A 124 -14.57 13.90 -2.46
C GLU A 124 -13.65 13.64 -1.26
#